data_AF-A0A813BFG5-F1
#
_entry.id   AF-A0A813BFG5-F1
#
_cell.length_a   1.000
_cell.length_b   1.000
_cell.length_c   1.000
_cell.angle_alpha   90.00
_cell.angle_beta   90.00
_cell.angle_gamma   90.00
#
_symmetry.space_group_name_H-M   'P 1'
#
loop_
_entity.id
_entity.type
_entity.pdbx_description
1 polymer ?
#
loop_
_entity_poly.entity_id
_entity_poly.type
_entity_poly.pdbx_seq_one_letter_code
_entity_poly.pdbx_strand_id
1 'polypeptide(L)'
;MGQHLRSRHVFSCESNKEKMQWISMVNSCTKECMHKIKKKWQGGDSPRHEGPQDEDEKAEESEDDPCIFMDICQLGGDHASCAVHGKQRATTKASGRDSTKVSDRARGDQYQLALGNCPIPQVDILILGTSCKDMSRANPNKHKQKEAVLGKGGSAQTFRGMLEYVQHHSPAIVVFENVDTIDDRGATSNLDILLAEMGNRGYEHQVIMSDAALFGLPARRRRVYVLFLMLGLAC
;
A
#
# COMPACT_ATOMS: atom_id res chain seq x y z
N MET A 1 -31.00 -11.69 0.08
CA MET A 1 -29.66 -11.83 -0.52
C MET A 1 -28.70 -10.98 0.30
N GLY A 2 -28.07 -11.55 1.32
CA GLY A 2 -26.99 -10.86 2.03
C GLY A 2 -25.72 -11.07 1.21
N GLN A 3 -25.17 -10.01 0.61
CA GLN A 3 -23.84 -10.12 0.04
C GLN A 3 -22.85 -10.24 1.20
N HIS A 4 -22.11 -11.35 1.24
CA HIS A 4 -21.02 -11.51 2.20
C HIS A 4 -19.86 -10.60 1.79
N LEU A 5 -19.57 -9.58 2.60
CA LEU A 5 -18.37 -8.76 2.44
C LEU A 5 -17.15 -9.61 2.82
N ARG A 6 -16.21 -9.79 1.88
CA ARG A 6 -14.93 -10.48 2.13
C ARG A 6 -13.79 -9.47 2.10
N SER A 7 -13.13 -9.26 3.23
CA SER A 7 -11.92 -8.44 3.31
C SER A 7 -10.68 -9.32 3.18
N ARG A 8 -9.78 -8.99 2.26
CA ARG A 8 -8.49 -9.65 2.09
C ARG A 8 -7.38 -8.61 1.89
N HIS A 9 -6.27 -8.75 2.63
CA HIS A 9 -5.05 -7.99 2.34
C HIS A 9 -4.33 -8.62 1.13
N VAL A 10 -4.09 -7.84 0.09
CA VAL A 10 -3.51 -8.32 -1.18
C VAL A 10 -2.06 -7.89 -1.41
N PHE A 11 -1.70 -6.66 -1.01
CA PHE A 11 -0.33 -6.17 -1.10
C PHE A 11 -0.06 -5.01 -0.15
N SER A 12 1.22 -4.82 0.15
CA SER A 12 1.79 -3.62 0.76
C SER A 12 2.87 -3.04 -0.16
N CYS A 13 3.22 -1.76 0.05
CA CYS A 13 4.33 -1.12 -0.65
C CYS A 13 5.21 -0.35 0.33
N GLU A 14 6.49 -0.72 0.45
CA GLU A 14 7.44 -0.07 1.36
C GLU A 14 8.88 -0.27 0.86
N SER A 15 9.68 0.78 0.88
CA SER A 15 11.07 0.77 0.42
C SER A 15 12.07 0.49 1.55
N ASN A 16 11.68 0.79 2.80
CA ASN A 16 12.50 0.57 3.97
C ASN A 16 12.52 -0.91 4.35
N LYS A 17 13.73 -1.52 4.33
CA LYS A 17 13.93 -2.95 4.59
C LYS A 17 13.44 -3.42 5.96
N GLU A 18 13.66 -2.63 7.00
CA GLU A 18 13.22 -2.98 8.35
C GLU A 18 11.68 -3.00 8.42
N LYS A 19 11.02 -1.97 7.88
CA LYS A 19 9.56 -1.94 7.82
C LYS A 19 8.97 -3.05 6.96
N MET A 20 9.63 -3.43 5.87
CA MET A 20 9.22 -4.61 5.09
C MET A 20 9.26 -5.89 5.94
N GLN A 21 10.25 -6.05 6.83
CA GLN A 21 10.28 -7.19 7.76
C GLN A 21 9.11 -7.15 8.73
N TRP A 22 8.78 -5.98 9.30
CA TRP A 22 7.60 -5.82 10.15
C TRP A 22 6.30 -6.19 9.43
N ILE A 23 6.12 -5.72 8.19
CA ILE A 23 4.96 -6.07 7.36
C ILE A 23 4.89 -7.58 7.11
N SER A 24 6.01 -8.21 6.77
CA SER A 24 6.10 -9.65 6.56
C SER A 24 5.66 -10.43 7.81
N MET A 25 6.14 -10.04 9.00
CA MET A 25 5.75 -10.67 10.26
C MET A 25 4.24 -10.52 10.54
N VAL A 26 3.67 -9.33 10.30
CA VAL A 26 2.23 -9.10 10.44
C VAL A 26 1.44 -9.98 9.48
N ASN A 27 1.88 -10.12 8.22
CA ASN A 27 1.24 -10.99 7.24
C ASN A 27 1.26 -12.46 7.69
N SER A 28 2.38 -12.95 8.21
CA SER A 28 2.48 -14.31 8.75
C SER A 28 1.53 -14.54 9.92
N CYS A 29 1.43 -13.59 10.86
CA CYS A 29 0.50 -13.68 11.98
C CYS A 29 -0.98 -13.59 11.56
N THR A 30 -1.27 -12.89 10.46
CA THR A 30 -2.65 -12.67 9.99
C THR A 30 -3.34 -13.99 9.65
N LYS A 31 -2.64 -14.93 9.02
CA LYS A 31 -3.19 -16.26 8.66
C LYS A 31 -3.77 -16.98 9.90
N GLU A 32 -2.98 -17.07 10.96
CA GLU A 32 -3.39 -17.75 12.20
C GLU A 32 -4.50 -16.98 12.93
N CYS A 33 -4.39 -15.65 13.03
CA CYS A 33 -5.38 -14.80 13.67
C CYS A 33 -6.75 -14.89 12.98
N MET A 34 -6.78 -14.78 11.66
CA MET A 34 -8.03 -14.84 10.89
C MET A 34 -8.66 -16.23 10.93
N HIS A 35 -7.86 -17.30 10.91
CA HIS A 35 -8.36 -18.66 11.13
C HIS A 35 -9.07 -18.81 12.48
N LYS A 36 -8.46 -18.30 13.57
CA LYS A 36 -9.06 -18.31 14.92
C LYS A 36 -10.36 -17.49 14.98
N ILE A 37 -10.41 -16.33 14.32
CA ILE A 37 -11.61 -15.48 14.25
C ILE A 37 -12.74 -16.22 13.50
N LYS A 38 -12.45 -16.80 12.33
CA LYS A 38 -13.43 -17.55 11.54
C LYS A 38 -14.03 -18.71 12.34
N LYS A 39 -13.18 -19.50 13.02
CA LYS A 39 -13.62 -20.61 13.88
C LYS A 39 -14.50 -20.15 15.05
N LYS A 40 -14.15 -19.03 15.70
CA LYS A 40 -14.99 -18.45 16.78
C LYS A 40 -16.33 -17.95 16.25
N TRP A 41 -16.35 -17.34 15.07
CA TRP A 41 -17.57 -16.83 14.46
C TRP A 41 -18.51 -17.96 14.02
N GLN A 42 -17.95 -19.04 13.46
CA GLN A 42 -18.70 -20.23 13.08
C GLN A 42 -19.14 -21.10 14.27
N GLY A 43 -18.48 -20.94 15.44
CA GLY A 43 -18.73 -21.73 16.64
C GLY A 43 -19.49 -21.01 17.76
N GLY A 44 -19.98 -19.78 17.56
CA GLY A 44 -20.76 -19.01 18.55
C GLY A 44 -22.27 -19.15 18.33
N ASP A 45 -23.05 -19.18 19.43
CA ASP A 45 -24.51 -19.33 19.54
C ASP A 45 -25.37 -18.39 18.65
N SER A 46 -25.36 -18.60 17.34
CA SER A 46 -26.38 -18.04 16.45
C SER A 46 -27.44 -19.10 16.19
N PRO A 47 -28.76 -18.79 16.25
CA PRO A 47 -29.79 -19.76 15.94
C PRO A 47 -29.58 -20.27 14.53
N ARG A 48 -29.43 -21.59 14.39
CA ARG A 48 -29.22 -22.27 13.11
C ARG A 48 -30.33 -21.89 12.15
N HIS A 49 -30.04 -21.00 11.20
CA HIS A 49 -30.80 -20.98 9.96
C HIS A 49 -30.16 -22.04 9.07
N GLU A 50 -30.83 -23.18 8.94
CA GLU A 50 -30.52 -24.21 7.95
C GLU A 50 -30.81 -23.63 6.56
N GLY A 51 -29.87 -22.84 6.05
CA GLY A 51 -29.75 -22.52 4.63
C GLY A 51 -29.04 -23.67 3.90
N PRO A 52 -29.17 -23.77 2.57
CA PRO A 52 -28.54 -24.83 1.79
C PRO A 52 -27.06 -24.92 2.11
N GLN A 53 -26.56 -26.13 2.33
CA GLN A 53 -25.15 -26.39 2.62
C GLN A 53 -24.31 -25.75 1.51
N ASP A 54 -23.45 -24.81 1.90
CA ASP A 54 -22.56 -24.06 1.01
C ASP A 54 -21.52 -25.02 0.39
N GLU A 55 -21.90 -25.70 -0.69
CA GLU A 55 -20.98 -26.48 -1.54
C GLU A 55 -19.93 -25.58 -2.24
N ASP A 56 -20.08 -24.26 -2.15
CA ASP A 56 -19.19 -23.23 -2.70
C ASP A 56 -18.04 -22.79 -1.75
N GLU A 57 -17.93 -23.32 -0.52
CA GLU A 57 -16.86 -22.95 0.43
C GLU A 57 -15.46 -23.55 0.10
N LYS A 58 -15.25 -24.07 -1.12
CA LYS A 58 -13.93 -24.32 -1.72
C LYS A 58 -13.43 -23.11 -2.52
N ALA A 59 -13.66 -21.89 -2.05
CA ALA A 59 -12.96 -20.74 -2.59
C ALA A 59 -11.50 -20.83 -2.16
N GLU A 60 -10.64 -21.33 -3.06
CA GLU A 60 -9.18 -21.38 -2.96
C GLU A 60 -8.66 -20.13 -2.22
N GLU A 61 -8.28 -20.29 -0.95
CA GLU A 61 -7.36 -19.34 -0.32
C GLU A 61 -6.08 -19.48 -1.12
N SER A 62 -5.86 -18.59 -2.09
CA SER A 62 -4.58 -18.62 -2.82
C SER A 62 -3.46 -18.55 -1.79
N GLU A 63 -2.64 -19.62 -1.75
CA GLU A 63 -1.66 -19.90 -0.69
C GLU A 63 -0.54 -18.85 -0.61
N ASP A 64 -0.37 -18.08 -1.68
CA ASP A 64 0.69 -17.09 -1.81
C ASP A 64 0.52 -15.93 -0.83
N ASP A 65 1.60 -15.60 -0.14
CA ASP A 65 1.69 -14.45 0.75
C ASP A 65 1.42 -13.15 -0.02
N PRO A 66 0.79 -12.13 0.59
CA PRO A 66 0.54 -10.86 -0.10
C PRO A 66 1.86 -10.21 -0.52
N CYS A 67 1.85 -9.54 -1.68
CA CYS A 67 3.05 -8.88 -2.20
C CYS A 67 3.54 -7.76 -1.27
N ILE A 68 4.86 -7.58 -1.21
CA ILE A 68 5.47 -6.37 -0.65
C ILE A 68 6.27 -5.72 -1.78
N PHE A 69 5.65 -4.75 -2.45
CA PHE A 69 6.30 -3.96 -3.49
C PHE A 69 7.25 -2.94 -2.87
N MET A 70 8.30 -2.60 -3.61
CA MET A 70 9.41 -1.83 -3.05
C MET A 70 9.36 -0.34 -3.38
N ASP A 71 8.66 0.03 -4.46
CA ASP A 71 8.61 1.40 -4.95
C ASP A 71 7.22 1.70 -5.51
N ILE A 72 6.55 2.67 -4.90
CA ILE A 72 5.21 3.11 -5.30
C ILE A 72 5.19 3.64 -6.74
N CYS A 73 6.33 4.12 -7.25
CA CYS A 73 6.44 4.64 -8.61
C CYS A 73 6.35 3.55 -9.67
N GLN A 74 6.45 2.27 -9.29
CA GLN A 74 6.23 1.15 -10.20
C GLN A 74 4.75 0.76 -10.26
N LEU A 75 3.94 1.18 -9.28
CA LEU A 75 2.59 0.68 -9.11
C LEU A 75 1.59 1.22 -10.15
N GLY A 76 1.95 2.28 -10.87
CA GLY A 76 1.18 2.74 -12.04
C GLY A 76 1.22 1.79 -13.25
N GLY A 77 2.08 0.77 -13.24
CA GLY A 77 2.18 -0.21 -14.33
C GLY A 77 1.40 -1.51 -14.05
N ASP A 78 1.71 -2.53 -14.86
CA ASP A 78 1.09 -3.85 -14.74
C ASP A 78 1.88 -4.80 -13.83
N HIS A 79 3.19 -4.57 -13.66
CA HIS A 79 4.08 -5.38 -12.82
C HIS A 79 5.06 -4.52 -12.02
N ALA A 80 5.48 -5.01 -10.85
CA ALA A 80 6.48 -4.37 -10.01
C ALA A 80 7.39 -5.36 -9.26
N SER A 81 8.54 -4.85 -8.83
CA SER A 81 9.49 -5.58 -7.98
C SER A 81 8.89 -5.90 -6.61
N CYS A 82 8.87 -7.18 -6.25
CA CYS A 82 8.29 -7.70 -5.02
C CYS A 82 9.34 -8.39 -4.14
N ALA A 83 9.38 -8.04 -2.86
CA ALA A 83 10.31 -8.61 -1.89
C ALA A 83 9.92 -10.02 -1.41
N VAL A 84 8.69 -10.47 -1.69
CA VAL A 84 8.16 -11.75 -1.23
C VAL A 84 8.41 -12.87 -2.25
N HIS A 85 8.10 -12.64 -3.52
CA HIS A 85 8.03 -13.71 -4.54
C HIS A 85 9.31 -13.89 -5.39
N GLY A 86 10.47 -13.67 -4.78
CA GLY A 86 11.79 -13.72 -5.42
C GLY A 86 12.28 -15.07 -5.94
N LYS A 87 11.54 -16.15 -5.71
CA LYS A 87 11.97 -17.53 -6.01
C LYS A 87 11.11 -18.26 -7.03
N GLN A 88 10.00 -17.66 -7.48
CA GLN A 88 9.08 -18.30 -8.42
C GLN A 88 9.33 -17.75 -9.83
N ARG A 89 10.32 -18.34 -10.54
CA ARG A 89 10.50 -18.42 -12.02
C ARG A 89 11.98 -18.59 -12.41
N ALA A 90 12.67 -19.55 -11.82
CA ALA A 90 13.77 -20.20 -12.54
C ALA A 90 13.15 -21.28 -13.44
N THR A 91 12.49 -20.86 -14.53
CA THR A 91 12.08 -21.83 -15.55
C THR A 91 13.33 -22.43 -16.17
N THR A 92 13.44 -23.75 -16.04
CA THR A 92 14.45 -24.62 -16.66
C THR A 92 14.82 -24.19 -18.08
N LYS A 93 16.11 -23.88 -18.31
CA LYS A 93 16.96 -24.30 -19.44
C LYS A 93 18.09 -23.28 -19.66
N ALA A 94 19.31 -23.67 -19.29
CA ALA A 94 20.51 -23.38 -20.09
C ALA A 94 21.64 -24.31 -19.63
N SER A 95 21.88 -25.31 -20.46
CA SER A 95 23.05 -26.17 -20.49
C SER A 95 24.32 -25.36 -20.83
N GLY A 96 25.37 -25.54 -20.02
CA GLY A 96 26.76 -25.62 -20.48
C GLY A 96 27.59 -24.33 -20.60
N ARG A 97 28.82 -24.43 -20.07
CA ARG A 97 30.04 -23.60 -20.26
C ARG A 97 30.03 -22.22 -19.59
N ASP A 98 31.12 -21.67 -19.09
CA ASP A 98 32.51 -22.11 -18.84
C ASP A 98 33.08 -21.14 -17.79
N SER A 99 33.91 -21.66 -16.91
CA SER A 99 34.68 -20.97 -15.89
C SER A 99 35.59 -19.87 -16.45
N THR A 100 35.43 -18.61 -16.03
CA THR A 100 36.57 -17.67 -15.92
C THR A 100 36.32 -16.53 -14.92
N LYS A 101 37.23 -16.46 -13.92
CA LYS A 101 37.78 -15.29 -13.22
C LYS A 101 36.83 -14.40 -12.41
N VAL A 102 36.75 -14.72 -11.11
CA VAL A 102 36.28 -13.80 -10.04
C VAL A 102 37.41 -12.82 -9.72
N SER A 103 37.16 -11.52 -9.90
CA SER A 103 38.02 -10.45 -9.40
C SER A 103 37.55 -9.99 -8.02
N ASP A 104 38.44 -10.06 -7.04
CA ASP A 104 38.25 -9.67 -5.64
C ASP A 104 38.05 -8.16 -5.45
N ARG A 105 36.85 -7.61 -5.69
CA ARG A 105 36.42 -6.29 -5.19
C ARG A 105 34.90 -6.20 -5.03
N ALA A 106 34.34 -6.82 -3.99
CA ALA A 106 32.97 -6.51 -3.52
C ALA A 106 32.72 -7.00 -2.08
N ARG A 107 33.41 -6.44 -1.08
CA ARG A 107 32.98 -6.54 0.32
C ARG A 107 31.89 -5.49 0.56
N GLY A 108 30.65 -5.77 0.16
CA GLY A 108 29.51 -4.88 0.36
C GLY A 108 28.12 -5.42 -0.02
N ASP A 109 27.99 -6.27 -1.05
CA ASP A 109 26.70 -6.62 -1.66
C ASP A 109 26.30 -8.09 -1.48
N GLN A 110 26.37 -8.63 -0.26
CA GLN A 110 26.18 -10.07 -0.04
C GLN A 110 24.72 -10.54 0.17
N TYR A 111 23.72 -9.69 -0.10
CA TYR A 111 22.30 -10.09 -0.08
C TYR A 111 21.51 -9.38 -1.19
N GLN A 112 21.87 -9.62 -2.44
CA GLN A 112 20.98 -9.34 -3.55
C GLN A 112 19.90 -10.44 -3.57
N LEU A 113 18.91 -10.30 -2.69
CA LEU A 113 17.70 -11.13 -2.75
C LEU A 113 17.12 -10.95 -4.15
N ALA A 114 17.02 -12.03 -4.93
CA ALA A 114 16.32 -12.00 -6.20
C ALA A 114 14.91 -11.48 -5.93
N LEU A 115 14.53 -10.36 -6.54
CA LEU A 115 13.19 -9.79 -6.38
C LEU A 115 12.23 -10.49 -7.33
N GLY A 116 11.00 -10.71 -6.87
CA GLY A 116 9.93 -11.18 -7.74
C GLY A 116 9.51 -10.06 -8.69
N ASN A 117 9.03 -10.41 -9.89
CA ASN A 117 8.32 -9.49 -10.76
C ASN A 117 6.84 -9.88 -10.76
N CYS A 118 6.06 -9.25 -9.89
CA CYS A 118 4.68 -9.64 -9.63
C CYS A 118 3.69 -8.72 -10.35
N PRO A 119 2.55 -9.25 -10.83
CA PRO A 119 1.48 -8.40 -11.32
C PRO A 119 0.97 -7.51 -10.18
N ILE A 120 0.67 -6.25 -10.52
CA ILE A 120 0.12 -5.29 -9.57
C ILE A 120 -1.40 -5.49 -9.52
N PRO A 121 -1.99 -5.82 -8.36
CA PRO A 121 -3.42 -6.05 -8.26
C PRO A 121 -4.20 -4.72 -8.18
N GLN A 122 -5.36 -4.69 -8.82
CA GLN A 122 -6.42 -3.74 -8.50
C GLN A 122 -7.03 -4.07 -7.13
N VAL A 123 -7.45 -3.05 -6.38
CA VAL A 123 -8.08 -3.20 -5.06
C VAL A 123 -9.35 -2.38 -4.94
N ASP A 124 -10.28 -2.83 -4.10
CA ASP A 124 -11.45 -2.05 -3.74
C ASP A 124 -11.10 -0.88 -2.82
N ILE A 125 -10.18 -1.12 -1.88
CA ILE A 125 -9.76 -0.14 -0.86
C ILE A 125 -8.24 0.00 -0.89
N LEU A 126 -7.76 1.21 -1.16
CA LEU A 126 -6.36 1.58 -1.04
C LEU A 126 -6.16 2.44 0.21
N ILE A 127 -5.28 2.02 1.12
CA ILE A 127 -4.93 2.78 2.33
C ILE A 127 -3.46 3.16 2.22
N LEU A 128 -3.15 4.46 2.26
CA LEU A 128 -1.78 4.91 2.09
C LEU A 128 -1.47 6.25 2.77
N GLY A 129 -0.18 6.55 2.84
CA GLY A 129 0.35 7.90 3.06
C GLY A 129 1.58 8.11 2.19
N THR A 130 1.79 9.34 1.72
CA THR A 130 2.97 9.70 0.92
C THR A 130 4.06 10.30 1.79
N SER A 131 5.31 10.24 1.33
CA SER A 131 6.43 10.84 2.06
C SER A 131 6.20 12.34 2.23
N CYS A 132 6.36 12.85 3.44
CA CYS A 132 6.35 14.29 3.75
C CYS A 132 7.75 14.83 4.08
N LYS A 133 8.82 14.05 3.81
CA LYS A 133 10.19 14.35 4.28
C LYS A 133 10.70 15.69 3.78
N ASP A 134 10.47 15.99 2.50
CA ASP A 134 11.01 17.21 1.86
C ASP A 134 10.31 18.48 2.36
N MET A 135 9.09 18.35 2.85
CA MET A 135 8.29 19.45 3.39
C MET A 135 8.33 19.52 4.93
N SER A 136 9.06 18.60 5.58
CA SER A 136 9.07 18.54 7.03
C SER A 136 9.66 19.80 7.66
N ARG A 137 9.16 20.19 8.84
CA ARG A 137 9.66 21.34 9.60
C ARG A 137 11.15 21.25 9.95
N ALA A 138 11.67 20.03 10.04
CA ALA A 138 13.07 19.71 10.31
C ALA A 138 13.97 19.77 9.07
N ASN A 139 13.42 19.93 7.86
CA ASN A 139 14.25 20.06 6.66
C ASN A 139 14.86 21.48 6.57
N PRO A 140 16.21 21.64 6.64
CA PRO A 140 16.86 22.94 6.53
C PRO A 140 16.66 23.59 5.15
N ASN A 141 16.32 22.78 4.12
CA ASN A 141 16.10 23.24 2.76
C ASN A 141 14.61 23.45 2.41
N LYS A 142 13.68 23.44 3.39
CA LYS A 142 12.23 23.55 3.15
C LYS A 142 11.82 24.74 2.28
N HIS A 143 12.56 25.85 2.35
CA HIS A 143 12.27 27.05 1.56
C HIS A 143 12.43 26.86 0.04
N LYS A 144 13.23 25.86 -0.38
CA LYS A 144 13.46 25.52 -1.79
C LYS A 144 12.52 24.43 -2.33
N GLN A 145 11.76 23.76 -1.46
CA GLN A 145 10.90 22.61 -1.81
C GLN A 145 9.55 22.74 -1.09
N LYS A 146 8.76 23.74 -1.50
CA LYS A 146 7.47 24.03 -0.86
C LYS A 146 6.31 23.15 -1.36
N GLU A 147 6.51 22.45 -2.47
CA GLU A 147 5.44 21.74 -3.17
C GLU A 147 5.73 20.24 -3.20
N ALA A 148 4.83 19.46 -2.60
CA ALA A 148 4.84 18.00 -2.67
C ALA A 148 4.55 17.48 -4.07
N VAL A 149 4.08 18.29 -5.02
CA VAL A 149 3.56 17.79 -6.29
C VAL A 149 4.45 18.17 -7.47
N LEU A 150 4.98 19.39 -7.48
CA LEU A 150 5.82 19.91 -8.57
C LEU A 150 7.33 19.76 -8.30
N GLY A 151 7.70 19.26 -7.12
CA GLY A 151 9.09 19.05 -6.73
C GLY A 151 9.75 17.83 -7.38
N LYS A 152 11.09 17.81 -7.34
CA LYS A 152 11.90 16.62 -7.65
C LYS A 152 12.24 15.76 -6.42
N GLY A 153 11.73 16.13 -5.24
CA GLY A 153 11.96 15.43 -3.98
C GLY A 153 11.23 14.09 -3.88
N GLY A 154 11.64 13.23 -2.94
CA GLY A 154 11.02 11.92 -2.71
C GLY A 154 9.54 12.01 -2.33
N SER A 155 9.12 13.10 -1.70
CA SER A 155 7.72 13.41 -1.38
C SER A 155 6.89 13.50 -2.65
N ALA A 156 7.38 14.23 -3.65
CA ALA A 156 6.75 14.35 -4.96
C ALA A 156 6.80 13.07 -5.77
N GLN A 157 7.87 12.29 -5.62
CA GLN A 157 7.96 10.98 -6.23
C GLN A 157 6.85 10.05 -5.72
N THR A 158 6.69 9.96 -4.39
CA THR A 158 5.65 9.10 -3.79
C THR A 158 4.23 9.58 -4.09
N PHE A 159 4.02 10.89 -4.15
CA PHE A 159 2.73 11.47 -4.53
C PHE A 159 2.37 11.16 -6.00
N ARG A 160 3.33 11.32 -6.92
CA ARG A 160 3.13 10.94 -8.33
C ARG A 160 2.86 9.45 -8.49
N GLY A 161 3.63 8.58 -7.84
CA GLY A 161 3.39 7.13 -7.88
C GLY A 161 2.01 6.73 -7.35
N MET A 162 1.52 7.40 -6.29
CA MET A 162 0.14 7.23 -5.83
C MET A 162 -0.86 7.61 -6.92
N LEU A 163 -0.72 8.79 -7.53
CA LEU A 163 -1.65 9.26 -8.57
C LEU A 163 -1.65 8.33 -9.79
N GLU A 164 -0.49 7.79 -10.16
CA GLU A 164 -0.36 6.81 -11.24
C GLU A 164 -1.08 5.49 -10.90
N TYR A 165 -0.92 4.97 -9.68
CA TYR A 165 -1.67 3.78 -9.24
C TYR A 165 -3.18 4.03 -9.25
N VAL A 166 -3.63 5.16 -8.69
CA VAL A 166 -5.06 5.53 -8.66
C VAL A 166 -5.61 5.68 -10.08
N GLN A 167 -4.86 6.30 -10.99
CA GLN A 167 -5.27 6.48 -12.38
C GLN A 167 -5.41 5.14 -13.12
N HIS A 168 -4.48 4.22 -12.92
CA HIS A 168 -4.45 2.94 -13.65
C HIS A 168 -5.41 1.90 -13.06
N HIS A 169 -5.49 1.81 -11.73
CA HIS A 169 -6.24 0.76 -11.03
C HIS A 169 -7.58 1.22 -10.44
N SER A 170 -7.85 2.53 -10.39
CA SER A 170 -9.13 3.12 -9.97
C SER A 170 -9.78 2.47 -8.73
N PRO A 171 -9.11 2.42 -7.56
CA PRO A 171 -9.72 1.86 -6.35
C PRO A 171 -11.04 2.54 -5.99
N ALA A 172 -12.06 1.79 -5.56
CA ALA A 172 -13.35 2.37 -5.22
C ALA A 172 -13.26 3.34 -4.02
N ILE A 173 -12.40 3.01 -3.05
CA ILE A 173 -12.14 3.78 -1.84
C ILE A 173 -10.64 4.04 -1.71
N VAL A 174 -10.25 5.29 -1.48
CA VAL A 174 -8.88 5.64 -1.09
C VAL A 174 -8.89 6.31 0.28
N VAL A 175 -8.16 5.77 1.24
CA VAL A 175 -7.93 6.39 2.55
C VAL A 175 -6.50 6.92 2.57
N PHE A 176 -6.38 8.23 2.58
CA PHE A 176 -5.10 8.92 2.61
C PHE A 176 -4.82 9.50 4.00
N GLU A 177 -3.66 9.19 4.57
CA GLU A 177 -3.16 9.80 5.80
C GLU A 177 -1.94 10.66 5.54
N ASN A 178 -1.85 11.81 6.20
CA ASN A 178 -0.61 12.59 6.25
C ASN A 178 -0.52 13.49 7.49
N VAL A 179 0.66 14.12 7.67
CA VAL A 179 0.89 15.13 8.69
C VAL A 179 -0.04 16.34 8.51
N ASP A 180 -0.40 16.98 9.61
CA ASP A 180 -1.27 18.15 9.64
C ASP A 180 -0.72 19.34 8.84
N THR A 181 0.60 19.47 8.71
CA THR A 181 1.26 20.54 7.94
C THR A 181 1.02 20.47 6.43
N ILE A 182 0.40 19.41 5.92
CA ILE A 182 0.01 19.37 4.50
C ILE A 182 -1.06 20.44 4.17
N ASP A 183 -1.80 20.89 5.19
CA ASP A 183 -2.76 22.00 5.15
C ASP A 183 -2.15 23.34 5.61
N ASP A 184 -0.81 23.47 5.64
CA ASP A 184 -0.18 24.75 5.98
C ASP A 184 -0.54 25.80 4.91
N ARG A 185 -1.38 26.77 5.29
CA ARG A 185 -2.05 27.73 4.40
C ARG A 185 -1.08 28.78 3.84
N GLY A 186 -0.62 28.55 2.61
CA GLY A 186 -0.16 29.58 1.68
C GLY A 186 -1.31 30.09 0.80
N ALA A 187 -1.03 30.44 -0.46
CA ALA A 187 -2.08 30.70 -1.45
C ALA A 187 -2.80 29.41 -1.91
N THR A 188 -2.10 28.28 -1.90
CA THR A 188 -2.62 26.93 -2.18
C THR A 188 -1.81 25.94 -1.35
N SER A 189 -2.48 25.11 -0.56
CA SER A 189 -1.84 24.09 0.27
C SER A 189 -1.58 22.80 -0.53
N ASN A 190 -0.73 21.90 0.01
CA ASN A 190 -0.54 20.60 -0.61
C ASN A 190 -1.79 19.72 -0.47
N LEU A 191 -2.62 19.97 0.55
CA LEU A 191 -3.94 19.36 0.67
C LEU A 191 -4.81 19.80 -0.50
N ASP A 192 -4.90 21.10 -0.79
CA ASP A 192 -5.71 21.60 -1.93
C ASP A 192 -5.31 20.95 -3.26
N ILE A 193 -4.00 20.78 -3.49
CA ILE A 193 -3.50 20.12 -4.70
C ILE A 193 -3.89 18.63 -4.73
N LEU A 194 -3.76 17.91 -3.60
CA LEU A 194 -4.20 16.52 -3.48
C LEU A 194 -5.70 16.39 -3.82
N LEU A 195 -6.53 17.26 -3.23
CA LEU A 195 -7.98 17.23 -3.43
C LEU A 195 -8.35 17.51 -4.89
N ALA A 196 -7.69 18.49 -5.52
CA ALA A 196 -7.91 18.82 -6.93
C ALA A 196 -7.46 17.68 -7.87
N GLU A 197 -6.29 17.08 -7.64
CA GLU A 197 -5.79 15.96 -8.46
C GLU A 197 -6.70 14.73 -8.36
N MET A 198 -7.17 14.39 -7.16
CA MET A 198 -8.11 13.27 -6.98
C MET A 198 -9.49 13.59 -7.59
N GLY A 199 -9.98 14.84 -7.44
CA GLY A 199 -11.21 15.30 -8.06
C GLY A 199 -11.18 15.22 -9.59
N ASN A 200 -10.07 15.61 -10.22
CA ASN A 200 -9.85 15.47 -11.66
C ASN A 200 -9.87 14.00 -12.14
N ARG A 201 -9.77 13.03 -11.22
CA ARG A 201 -9.84 11.59 -11.47
C ARG A 201 -11.18 10.97 -11.08
N GLY A 202 -12.20 11.78 -10.78
CA GLY A 202 -13.55 11.32 -10.48
C GLY A 202 -13.79 10.94 -9.00
N TYR A 203 -12.90 11.34 -8.10
CA TYR A 203 -13.06 11.09 -6.68
C TYR A 203 -13.70 12.29 -5.96
N GLU A 204 -14.78 12.01 -5.24
CA GLU A 204 -15.28 12.90 -4.19
C GLU A 204 -14.58 12.61 -2.88
N HIS A 205 -14.56 13.56 -1.95
CA HIS A 205 -13.78 13.43 -0.73
C HIS A 205 -14.41 14.03 0.52
N GLN A 206 -13.98 13.51 1.68
CA GLN A 206 -14.14 14.15 2.98
C GLN A 206 -12.80 14.21 3.70
N VAL A 207 -12.53 15.37 4.31
CA VAL A 207 -11.30 15.62 5.08
C VAL A 207 -11.62 15.65 6.58
N ILE A 208 -10.84 14.95 7.38
CA ILE A 208 -10.90 15.00 8.84
C ILE A 208 -9.49 15.23 9.40
N MET A 209 -9.36 16.24 10.26
CA MET A 209 -8.18 16.42 11.09
C MET A 209 -8.45 15.79 12.47
N SER A 210 -7.59 14.87 12.91
CA SER A 210 -7.76 14.21 14.21
C SER A 210 -6.46 14.17 15.00
N ASP A 211 -6.57 14.13 16.33
CA ASP A 211 -5.46 13.95 17.28
C ASP A 211 -5.55 12.56 17.93
N ALA A 212 -4.44 11.83 17.97
CA ALA A 212 -4.34 10.54 18.65
C ALA A 212 -4.83 10.59 20.12
N ALA A 213 -4.71 11.74 20.78
CA ALA A 213 -5.23 11.95 22.14
C ALA A 213 -6.75 11.72 22.27
N LEU A 214 -7.52 11.92 21.19
CA LEU A 214 -8.96 11.67 21.18
C LEU A 214 -9.30 10.17 21.20
N PHE A 215 -8.32 9.30 20.93
CA PHE A 215 -8.47 7.84 20.91
C PHE A 215 -7.73 7.17 22.08
N GLY A 216 -7.51 7.91 23.17
CA GLY A 216 -6.93 7.36 24.40
C GLY A 216 -5.42 7.16 24.38
N LEU A 217 -4.71 7.66 23.35
CA LEU A 217 -3.25 7.62 23.32
C LEU A 217 -2.66 8.82 24.07
N PRO A 218 -1.65 8.63 24.96
CA PRO A 218 -1.02 9.72 25.70
C PRO A 218 0.00 10.48 24.82
N ALA A 219 -0.40 10.86 23.60
CA ALA A 219 0.44 11.53 22.63
C ALA A 219 -0.36 12.57 21.84
N ARG A 220 0.22 13.77 21.69
CA ARG A 220 -0.27 14.78 20.76
C ARG A 220 0.24 14.47 19.36
N ARG A 221 -0.60 13.82 18.56
CA ARG A 221 -0.24 13.42 17.20
C ARG A 221 -1.41 13.74 16.28
N ARG A 222 -1.42 14.97 15.77
CA ARG A 222 -2.39 15.41 14.78
C ARG A 222 -2.07 14.83 13.41
N ARG A 223 -3.09 14.37 12.71
CA ARG A 223 -3.03 13.83 11.35
C ARG A 223 -4.25 14.26 10.58
N VAL A 224 -4.04 14.53 9.29
CA VAL A 224 -5.13 14.64 8.34
C VAL A 224 -5.42 13.26 7.77
N TYR A 225 -6.70 12.95 7.69
CA TYR A 225 -7.23 11.80 7.00
C TYR A 225 -8.15 12.30 5.90
N VAL A 226 -8.01 11.78 4.70
CA VAL A 226 -8.92 12.06 3.59
C VAL A 226 -9.51 10.73 3.12
N LEU A 227 -10.84 10.66 3.15
CA LEU A 227 -11.59 9.56 2.55
C LEU A 227 -12.01 10.00 1.16
N PHE A 228 -11.53 9.32 0.13
CA PHE A 228 -11.95 9.49 -1.25
C PHE A 228 -12.87 8.34 -1.66
N LEU A 229 -13.93 8.67 -2.39
CA LEU A 229 -14.88 7.71 -2.97
C LEU A 229 -14.98 7.94 -4.48
N MET A 230 -14.82 6.86 -5.25
CA MET A 230 -15.09 6.87 -6.68
C MET A 230 -16.60 6.87 -6.91
N LEU A 231 -17.15 7.94 -7.47
CA LEU A 231 -18.61 8.04 -7.72
C LEU A 231 -19.03 7.71 -9.17
N GLY A 232 -18.11 7.15 -9.96
CA GLY A 232 -18.37 6.73 -11.34
C GLY A 232 -17.75 7.69 -12.36
N LEU A 233 -17.26 7.10 -13.45
CA LEU A 233 -16.61 7.76 -14.58
C LEU A 233 -17.48 8.93 -15.07
N ALA A 234 -16.90 10.13 -15.19
CA ALA A 234 -17.52 11.16 -16.01
C ALA A 234 -17.83 10.54 -17.38
N CYS A 235 -19.12 10.52 -17.72
CA CYS A 235 -19.66 9.99 -18.96
C CYS A 235 -19.03 10.67 -20.19
#